data_AF-A0A1V3XRX1-F1
#
_entry.id   AF-A0A1V3XRX1-F1
#
_cell.length_a   1.000
_cell.length_b   1.000
_cell.length_c   1.000
_cell.angle_alpha   90.00
_cell.angle_beta   90.00
_cell.angle_gamma   90.00
#
_symmetry.space_group_name_H-M   'P 1'
#
loop_
_entity.id
_entity.type
_entity.pdbx_description
1 polymer ?
#
loop_
_entity_poly.entity_id
_entity_poly.type
_entity_poly.pdbx_seq_one_letter_code
_entity_poly.pdbx_strand_id
1 'polypeptide(L)'
;MDPERADFGWQIVDAAGWPAGRLEEAIGATACHPFDLTTEIPLRARLFRVTDDVHVLVVVMHHIAADGWSVTPLARDLGLAYAGRCAGRARAG
;
A
#
# COMPACT_ATOMS: atom_id res chain seq x y z
N MET A 1 0.15 -19.71 11.51
CA MET A 1 0.08 -18.25 11.35
C MET A 1 -1.39 -17.90 11.27
N ASP A 2 -1.89 -17.09 12.20
CA ASP A 2 -3.27 -16.63 12.16
C ASP A 2 -3.40 -15.61 11.00
N PRO A 3 -4.15 -15.89 9.92
CA PRO A 3 -4.25 -15.00 8.77
C PRO A 3 -4.87 -13.63 9.15
N GLU A 4 -5.55 -13.54 10.30
CA GLU A 4 -6.10 -12.28 10.82
C GLU A 4 -5.04 -11.37 11.48
N ARG A 5 -3.80 -11.85 11.66
CA ARG A 5 -2.68 -11.09 12.25
C ARG A 5 -1.49 -10.91 11.32
N ALA A 6 -1.70 -11.09 10.01
CA ALA A 6 -0.67 -10.76 9.04
C ALA A 6 -0.37 -9.25 9.11
N ASP A 7 0.73 -8.89 9.76
CA ASP A 7 1.26 -7.53 9.75
C ASP A 7 1.95 -7.31 8.41
N PHE A 8 1.20 -6.85 7.41
CA PHE A 8 1.68 -6.58 6.04
C PHE A 8 2.62 -5.35 5.96
N GLY A 9 3.27 -4.98 7.07
CA GLY A 9 4.17 -3.85 7.15
C GLY A 9 3.50 -2.51 6.80
N TRP A 10 2.21 -2.36 7.15
CA TRP A 10 1.44 -1.15 6.86
C TRP A 10 1.99 0.05 7.65
N GLN A 11 2.31 1.12 6.94
CA GLN A 11 2.80 2.36 7.58
C GLN A 11 2.15 3.60 6.99
N ILE A 12 1.74 4.52 7.86
CA ILE A 12 1.29 5.86 7.47
C ILE A 12 2.43 6.84 7.73
N VAL A 13 2.78 7.64 6.73
CA VAL A 13 3.81 8.66 6.80
C VAL A 13 3.17 10.01 6.59
N ASP A 14 3.34 10.92 7.55
CA ASP A 14 2.99 12.31 7.37
C ASP A 14 4.06 13.00 6.51
N ALA A 15 3.69 13.29 5.26
CA ALA A 15 4.52 13.98 4.29
C ALA A 15 4.04 15.43 4.06
N ALA A 16 3.18 15.96 4.94
CA ALA A 16 2.69 17.32 4.81
C ALA A 16 3.85 18.32 4.82
N GLY A 17 3.89 19.18 3.79
CA GLY A 17 4.94 20.19 3.61
C GLY A 17 6.30 19.65 3.17
N TRP A 18 6.42 18.36 2.81
CA TRP A 18 7.67 17.85 2.24
C TRP A 18 7.92 18.43 0.83
N PRO A 19 9.19 18.68 0.47
CA PRO A 19 9.55 18.93 -0.93
C PRO A 19 9.22 17.72 -1.81
N ALA A 20 8.81 17.95 -3.06
CA ALA A 20 8.47 16.89 -4.01
C ALA A 20 9.58 15.84 -4.15
N GLY A 21 10.84 16.26 -4.24
CA GLY A 21 11.98 15.35 -4.35
C GLY A 21 12.15 14.41 -3.15
N ARG A 22 11.80 14.86 -1.93
CA ARG A 22 11.83 14.01 -0.73
C ARG A 22 10.71 12.95 -0.77
N LEU A 23 9.53 13.34 -1.27
CA LEU A 23 8.43 12.39 -1.46
C LEU A 23 8.79 11.33 -2.49
N GLU A 24 9.35 11.74 -3.63
CA GLU A 24 9.81 10.84 -4.70
C GLU A 24 10.87 9.85 -4.19
N GLU A 25 11.86 10.34 -3.43
CA GLU A 25 12.89 9.49 -2.81
C GLU A 25 12.26 8.47 -1.86
N ALA A 26 11.31 8.88 -1.02
CA ALA A 26 10.65 7.98 -0.07
C ALA A 26 9.75 6.94 -0.77
N ILE A 27 9.08 7.33 -1.86
CA ILE A 27 8.33 6.41 -2.72
C ILE A 27 9.30 5.40 -3.35
N GLY A 28 10.41 5.85 -3.93
CA GLY A 28 11.43 5.00 -4.54
C GLY A 28 12.03 4.02 -3.54
N ALA A 29 12.41 4.49 -2.35
CA ALA A 29 12.92 3.63 -1.28
C ALA A 29 11.90 2.58 -0.83
N THR A 30 10.61 2.91 -0.84
CA THR A 30 9.54 1.96 -0.54
C THR A 30 9.41 0.92 -1.66
N ALA A 31 9.40 1.36 -2.92
CA ALA A 31 9.29 0.51 -4.10
C ALA A 31 10.48 -0.46 -4.26
N CYS A 32 11.67 -0.04 -3.84
CA CYS A 32 12.90 -0.83 -3.91
C CYS A 32 13.18 -1.66 -2.63
N HIS A 33 12.20 -1.82 -1.73
CA HIS A 33 12.39 -2.62 -0.51
C HIS A 33 12.78 -4.07 -0.85
N PRO A 34 13.95 -4.57 -0.39
CA PRO A 34 14.30 -5.97 -0.54
C PRO A 34 13.51 -6.80 0.48
N PHE A 35 12.72 -7.76 0.00
CA PHE A 35 12.01 -8.70 0.87
C PHE A 35 12.92 -9.87 1.27
N ASP A 36 13.06 -10.12 2.56
CA ASP A 36 13.57 -11.40 3.07
C ASP A 36 12.41 -12.40 3.13
N LEU A 37 12.28 -13.23 2.10
CA LEU A 37 11.18 -14.21 1.98
C LEU A 37 11.19 -15.31 3.05
N THR A 38 12.25 -15.40 3.86
CA THR A 38 12.32 -16.37 4.96
C THR A 38 11.63 -15.87 6.23
N THR A 39 11.46 -14.55 6.36
CA THR A 39 10.98 -13.90 7.58
C THR A 39 9.88 -12.88 7.34
N GLU A 40 9.73 -12.36 6.12
CA GLU A 40 8.78 -11.32 5.76
C GLU A 40 7.66 -11.84 4.86
N ILE A 41 6.46 -11.28 5.05
CA ILE A 41 5.38 -11.43 4.08
C ILE A 41 5.77 -10.62 2.82
N PRO A 42 5.71 -11.20 1.61
CA PRO A 42 6.11 -10.56 0.35
C PRO A 42 5.16 -9.46 -0.14
N LEU A 43 4.52 -8.74 0.78
CA LEU A 43 3.59 -7.66 0.52
C LEU A 43 3.85 -6.55 1.53
N ARG A 44 4.01 -5.32 1.04
CA ARG A 44 4.16 -4.13 1.86
C ARG A 44 3.29 -3.00 1.33
N ALA A 45 2.76 -2.18 2.24
CA ALA A 45 2.02 -0.99 1.87
C ALA A 45 2.40 0.22 2.74
N ARG A 46 2.56 1.37 2.10
CA ARG A 46 2.83 2.64 2.79
C ARG A 46 1.94 3.75 2.23
N LEU A 47 1.27 4.46 3.12
CA LEU A 47 0.40 5.58 2.79
C LEU A 47 1.08 6.89 3.20
N PHE A 48 1.37 7.75 2.23
CA PHE A 48 1.88 9.09 2.47
C PHE A 48 0.71 10.07 2.47
N ARG A 49 0.53 10.82 3.56
CA ARG A 49 -0.39 11.97 3.60
C ARG A 49 0.37 13.20 3.13
N VAL A 50 0.06 13.69 1.93
CA VAL A 50 0.74 14.85 1.32
C VAL A 50 0.03 16.14 1.71
N THR A 51 -1.30 16.10 1.72
CA THR A 51 -2.18 17.11 2.30
C THR A 51 -3.35 16.38 2.98
N ASP A 52 -4.29 17.12 3.57
CA ASP A 52 -5.46 16.49 4.20
C ASP A 52 -6.36 15.75 3.19
N ASP A 53 -6.36 16.18 1.93
CA ASP A 53 -7.16 15.55 0.86
C ASP A 53 -6.33 14.75 -0.15
N VAL A 54 -5.00 14.87 -0.12
CA VAL A 54 -4.10 14.20 -1.07
C VAL A 54 -3.25 13.18 -0.36
N HIS A 55 -3.42 11.92 -0.76
CA HIS A 55 -2.67 10.80 -0.25
C HIS A 55 -2.04 10.00 -1.40
N VAL A 56 -0.86 9.44 -1.15
CA VAL A 56 -0.18 8.53 -2.07
C VAL A 56 -0.04 7.18 -1.39
N LEU A 57 -0.72 6.16 -1.92
CA LEU A 57 -0.58 4.79 -1.47
C LEU A 57 0.42 4.05 -2.36
N VAL A 58 1.50 3.55 -1.75
CA VAL A 58 2.50 2.69 -2.39
C VAL A 58 2.29 1.27 -1.89
N VAL A 59 2.02 0.35 -2.81
CA VAL A 59 1.92 -1.10 -2.52
C VAL A 59 3.00 -1.81 -3.33
N VAL A 60 3.79 -2.64 -2.66
CA VAL A 60 4.89 -3.39 -3.25
C VAL A 60 4.68 -4.86 -2.93
N MET A 61 4.76 -5.70 -3.94
CA MET A 61 4.58 -7.14 -3.80
C MET A 61 5.67 -7.87 -4.55
N HIS A 62 6.26 -8.87 -3.91
CA HIS A 62 7.23 -9.73 -4.58
C HIS A 62 6.51 -10.61 -5.61
N HIS A 63 7.13 -10.83 -6.78
CA HIS A 63 6.53 -11.63 -7.85
C HIS A 63 6.20 -13.09 -7.50
N ILE A 64 6.73 -13.59 -6.38
CA ILE A 64 6.42 -14.93 -5.86
C ILE A 64 5.00 -14.97 -5.27
N ALA A 65 4.49 -13.84 -4.79
CA ALA A 65 3.16 -13.72 -4.22
C ALA A 65 2.10 -13.21 -5.21
N ALA A 66 2.53 -12.54 -6.28
CA ALA A 66 1.64 -12.13 -7.36
C ALA A 66 2.40 -12.00 -8.68
N ASP A 67 1.81 -12.53 -9.74
CA ASP A 67 2.26 -12.21 -11.09
C ASP A 67 1.87 -10.77 -11.47
N GLY A 68 2.53 -10.22 -12.50
CA GLY A 68 2.23 -8.86 -12.99
C GLY A 68 0.79 -8.68 -13.47
N TRP A 69 0.04 -9.77 -13.67
CA TRP A 69 -1.36 -9.74 -14.07
C TRP A 69 -2.30 -9.47 -12.89
N SER A 70 -1.92 -9.87 -11.68
CA SER A 70 -2.75 -9.75 -10.47
C SER A 70 -2.70 -8.35 -9.82
N VAL A 71 -1.72 -7.50 -10.17
CA VAL A 71 -1.55 -6.16 -9.60
C VAL A 71 -2.65 -5.18 -10.06
N THR A 72 -2.98 -5.20 -11.36
CA THR A 72 -4.02 -4.33 -11.95
C THR A 72 -5.43 -4.59 -11.38
N PRO A 73 -5.93 -5.85 -11.30
CA PRO A 73 -7.23 -6.13 -10.68
C PRO A 73 -7.23 -5.82 -9.17
N LEU A 74 -6.13 -6.08 -8.45
CA LEU A 74 -6.00 -5.69 -7.05
C LEU A 74 -6.17 -4.18 -6.84
N ALA A 75 -5.48 -3.36 -7.65
CA ALA A 75 -5.58 -1.91 -7.57
C ALA A 75 -7.01 -1.42 -7.87
N ARG A 76 -7.68 -2.03 -8.86
CA ARG A 76 -9.07 -1.74 -9.19
C ARG A 76 -10.01 -2.06 -8.03
N ASP A 77 -9.92 -3.27 -7.49
CA ASP A 77 -10.82 -3.74 -6.44
C ASP A 77 -10.63 -2.95 -5.14
N LEU A 78 -9.37 -2.59 -4.83
CA LEU A 78 -9.06 -1.68 -3.73
C LEU A 78 -9.71 -0.30 -3.91
N GLY A 79 -9.62 0.28 -5.11
CA GLY A 79 -10.25 1.56 -5.43
C GLY A 79 -11.78 1.51 -5.30
N LEU A 80 -12.41 0.44 -5.79
CA LEU A 80 -13.86 0.23 -5.68
C LEU A 80 -14.30 0.06 -4.23
N ALA A 81 -13.59 -0.75 -3.44
CA ALA A 81 -13.86 -0.94 -2.02
C ALA A 81 -13.70 0.35 -1.22
N TYR A 82 -12.65 1.13 -1.51
CA TYR A 82 -12.41 2.43 -0.89
C TYR A 82 -13.55 3.41 -1.19
N ALA A 83 -13.89 3.61 -2.48
CA ALA A 83 -14.99 4.49 -2.88
C ALA A 83 -16.33 4.04 -2.28
N GLY A 84 -16.58 2.73 -2.22
CA GLY A 84 -17.74 2.15 -1.56
C GLY A 84 -17.80 2.49 -0.07
N ARG A 85 -16.69 2.37 0.67
CA ARG A 85 -16.61 2.75 2.09
C ARG A 85 -16.82 4.25 2.30
N CYS A 86 -16.16 5.10 1.52
CA CYS A 86 -16.33 6.55 1.59
C CYS A 86 -17.78 6.99 1.34
N ALA A 87 -18.49 6.28 0.46
CA ALA A 87 -19.90 6.54 0.18
C ALA A 87 -20.88 5.92 1.19
N GLY A 88 -20.39 5.25 2.26
CA GLY A 88 -21.22 4.52 3.22
C GLY A 88 -21.88 3.26 2.64
N ARG A 89 -21.40 2.77 1.49
CA ARG A 89 -21.97 1.64 0.73
C ARG A 89 -21.23 0.32 0.96
N ALA A 90 -20.23 0.30 1.84
CA ALA A 90 -19.48 -0.92 2.10
C ALA A 90 -20.26 -1.90 2.95
N ARG A 91 -20.34 -3.15 2.48
CA ARG A 91 -20.84 -4.27 3.26
C ARG A 91 -19.76 -4.66 4.26
N ALA A 92 -20.09 -4.68 5.55
CA ALA A 92 -19.26 -5.34 6.55
C ALA A 92 -19.09 -6.82 6.12
N GLY A 93 -17.84 -7.28 6.08
CA GLY A 93 -17.52 -8.68 5.86
C GLY A 93 -17.91 -9.52 7.06
#